data_AF-A0A3A8E4I5-F1
#
_entry.id   AF-A0A3A8E4I5-F1
#
_cell.length_a   1.000
_cell.length_b   1.000
_cell.length_c   1.000
_cell.angle_alpha   90.00
_cell.angle_beta   90.00
_cell.angle_gamma   90.00
#
_symmetry.space_group_name_H-M   'P 1'
#
loop_
_entity.id
_entity.type
_entity.pdbx_description
1 polymer ?
#
loop_
_entity_poly.entity_id
_entity_poly.type
_entity_poly.pdbx_seq_one_letter_code
_entity_poly.pdbx_strand_id
1 'polypeptide(L)'
;EKLNNYENEPGIEKGLTYEVPEPEFFESKNAYGERVAKAMIDQIFDQIGPRFDNANLLASQSKKLKKELSDARRTLAEVQQRAKPYLDIINKYNNPNLTKQFDEQIFKLEQNFDRQLEHHIFLNEQREQERFNQQRELREQLRIEQEQKKQLAEQERQEKERLAFLRRQELEKQRKNEPKKPDNSNDNDYSPS
;
A
#
# COMPACT_ATOMS: atom_id res chain seq x y z
N GLU A 1 30.25 -46.02 -6.92
CA GLU A 1 31.72 -45.85 -7.05
C GLU A 1 32.30 -47.01 -7.87
N LYS A 2 32.72 -46.73 -9.11
CA LYS A 2 33.69 -47.54 -9.85
C LYS A 2 34.51 -46.56 -10.70
N LEU A 3 35.25 -45.70 -10.01
CA LEU A 3 36.32 -44.89 -10.58
C LEU A 3 37.62 -45.69 -10.40
N ASN A 4 38.48 -45.63 -11.41
CA ASN A 4 39.86 -46.13 -11.47
C ASN A 4 40.02 -47.61 -11.78
N ASN A 5 40.15 -47.90 -13.09
CA ASN A 5 40.93 -49.03 -13.62
C ASN A 5 41.67 -48.58 -14.90
N TYR A 6 42.23 -47.37 -14.92
CA TYR A 6 43.05 -46.86 -16.04
C TYR A 6 44.56 -46.99 -15.80
N GLU A 7 44.99 -47.52 -14.64
CA GLU A 7 46.42 -47.63 -14.30
C GLU A 7 47.10 -48.90 -14.85
N ASN A 8 46.39 -49.76 -15.58
CA ASN A 8 46.96 -50.99 -16.14
C ASN A 8 46.73 -51.13 -17.65
N GLU A 9 46.73 -50.03 -18.41
CA GLU A 9 47.04 -50.16 -19.83
C GLU A 9 48.55 -50.38 -19.96
N PRO A 10 49.00 -51.48 -20.59
CA PRO A 10 50.42 -51.76 -20.74
C PRO A 10 51.06 -50.58 -21.46
N GLY A 11 51.94 -49.90 -20.73
CA GLY A 11 52.62 -48.69 -21.17
C GLY A 11 53.31 -48.87 -22.51
N ILE A 12 53.57 -47.73 -23.13
CA ILE A 12 54.16 -47.46 -24.46
C ILE A 12 55.54 -48.15 -24.67
N GLU A 13 56.05 -48.93 -23.70
CA GLU A 13 57.40 -49.48 -23.65
C GLU A 13 57.58 -50.84 -24.35
N LYS A 14 56.52 -51.60 -24.63
CA LYS A 14 56.63 -52.85 -25.42
C LYS A 14 56.46 -52.54 -26.91
N GLY A 15 57.58 -52.37 -27.61
CA GLY A 15 57.63 -52.23 -29.07
C GLY A 15 56.88 -53.35 -29.80
N LEU A 16 56.46 -53.09 -31.04
CA LEU A 16 55.81 -54.06 -31.93
C LEU A 16 56.56 -55.40 -31.91
N THR A 17 55.95 -56.43 -31.33
CA THR A 17 56.50 -57.78 -31.34
C THR A 17 56.04 -58.46 -32.63
N TYR A 18 56.97 -58.88 -33.49
CA TYR A 18 56.66 -59.64 -34.69
C TYR A 18 57.33 -61.01 -34.61
N GLU A 19 56.62 -62.03 -35.09
CA GLU A 19 57.16 -63.39 -35.23
C GLU A 19 57.43 -63.65 -36.71
N VAL A 20 58.67 -64.01 -37.03
CA VAL A 20 59.05 -64.32 -38.41
C VAL A 20 58.68 -65.78 -38.69
N PRO A 21 57.82 -66.07 -39.68
CA PRO A 21 57.46 -67.44 -40.02
C PRO A 21 58.68 -68.24 -40.47
N GLU A 22 58.75 -69.52 -40.10
CA GLU A 22 59.88 -70.39 -40.49
C GLU A 22 59.86 -70.71 -42.00
N PRO A 23 61.05 -70.94 -42.61
CA PRO A 23 61.14 -71.31 -44.02
C PRO A 23 60.49 -72.66 -44.30
N GLU A 24 59.70 -72.77 -45.36
CA GLU A 24 59.14 -74.06 -45.79
C GLU A 24 60.14 -74.86 -46.64
N PHE A 25 60.08 -76.20 -46.57
CA PHE A 25 60.96 -77.06 -47.37
C PHE A 25 60.74 -76.83 -48.88
N PHE A 26 61.84 -76.55 -49.61
CA PHE A 26 61.87 -76.20 -51.04
C PHE A 26 61.29 -74.83 -51.44
N GLU A 27 61.06 -73.93 -50.49
CA GLU A 27 60.60 -72.57 -50.81
C GLU A 27 61.71 -71.71 -51.46
N SER A 28 61.34 -70.90 -52.46
CA SER A 28 62.25 -69.91 -53.03
C SER A 28 62.42 -68.71 -52.11
N LYS A 29 63.60 -68.06 -52.13
CA LYS A 29 63.87 -66.85 -51.32
C LYS A 29 62.83 -65.75 -51.51
N ASN A 30 62.29 -65.61 -52.73
CA ASN A 30 61.26 -64.62 -53.04
C ASN A 30 59.93 -64.97 -52.37
N ALA A 31 59.50 -66.24 -52.45
CA ALA A 31 58.27 -66.71 -51.81
C ALA A 31 58.33 -66.60 -50.28
N TYR A 32 59.49 -66.93 -49.68
CA TYR A 32 59.72 -66.74 -48.25
C TYR A 32 59.64 -65.26 -47.86
N GLY A 33 60.29 -64.38 -48.63
CA GLY A 33 60.25 -62.93 -48.42
C GLY A 33 58.84 -62.36 -48.47
N GLU A 34 58.00 -62.83 -49.41
CA GLU A 34 56.60 -62.44 -49.51
C GLU A 34 55.75 -62.91 -48.32
N ARG A 35 55.93 -64.15 -47.85
CA ARG A 35 55.22 -64.64 -46.64
C ARG A 35 55.63 -63.88 -45.39
N VAL A 36 56.93 -63.62 -45.20
CA VAL A 36 57.42 -62.84 -44.06
C VAL A 36 56.86 -61.42 -44.10
N ALA A 37 56.90 -60.76 -45.27
CA ALA A 37 56.35 -59.42 -45.43
C ALA A 37 54.84 -59.38 -45.13
N LYS A 38 54.08 -60.35 -45.63
CA LYS A 38 52.63 -60.45 -45.37
C LYS A 38 52.33 -60.73 -43.89
N ALA A 39 53.03 -61.67 -43.26
CA ALA A 39 52.84 -62.01 -41.85
C ALA A 39 53.18 -60.82 -40.94
N MET A 40 54.26 -60.08 -41.25
CA MET A 40 54.59 -58.85 -40.55
C MET A 40 53.48 -57.80 -40.68
N ILE A 41 52.98 -57.58 -41.89
CA ILE A 41 51.89 -56.62 -42.15
C ILE A 41 50.63 -57.01 -41.36
N ASP A 42 50.21 -58.28 -41.44
CA ASP A 42 49.02 -58.78 -40.74
C ASP A 42 49.17 -58.63 -39.22
N GLN A 43 50.32 -59.01 -38.63
CA GLN A 43 50.60 -58.85 -37.20
C GLN A 43 50.64 -57.39 -36.74
N ILE A 44 51.16 -56.47 -37.57
CA ILE A 44 51.15 -55.04 -37.30
C ILE A 44 49.71 -54.52 -37.29
N PHE A 45 48.88 -54.94 -38.25
CA PHE A 45 47.47 -54.55 -38.29
C PHE A 45 46.65 -55.12 -37.13
N ASP A 46 46.89 -56.37 -36.73
CA ASP A 46 46.22 -56.99 -35.58
C ASP A 46 46.55 -56.28 -34.26
N GLN A 47 47.76 -55.74 -34.12
CA GLN A 47 48.18 -54.98 -32.94
C GLN A 47 47.69 -53.52 -32.92
N ILE A 48 47.55 -52.90 -34.10
CA ILE A 48 47.21 -51.47 -34.23
C ILE A 48 45.70 -51.25 -34.41
N GLY A 49 44.98 -52.16 -35.07
CA GLY A 49 43.54 -52.03 -35.36
C GLY A 49 42.69 -51.77 -34.10
N PRO A 50 42.74 -52.64 -33.08
CA PRO A 50 41.99 -52.43 -31.83
C PRO A 50 42.35 -51.13 -31.10
N ARG A 51 43.61 -50.67 -31.21
CA ARG A 51 44.07 -49.41 -30.60
C ARG A 51 43.48 -48.21 -31.32
N PHE A 52 43.42 -48.26 -32.65
CA PHE A 52 42.81 -47.21 -33.47
C PHE A 52 41.30 -47.12 -33.21
N ASP A 53 40.61 -48.26 -33.11
CA ASP A 53 39.19 -48.32 -32.77
C ASP A 53 38.91 -47.75 -31.37
N ASN A 54 39.72 -48.11 -30.37
CA ASN A 54 39.63 -47.55 -29.03
C ASN A 54 39.89 -46.04 -29.00
N ALA A 55 40.91 -45.56 -29.72
CA ALA A 55 41.21 -44.13 -29.83
C ALA A 55 40.05 -43.36 -30.48
N ASN A 56 39.44 -43.91 -31.53
CA ASN A 56 38.26 -43.33 -32.18
C ASN A 56 37.04 -43.30 -31.25
N LEU A 57 36.81 -44.38 -30.48
CA LEU A 57 35.76 -44.46 -29.48
C LEU A 57 35.94 -43.35 -28.42
N LEU A 58 37.14 -43.23 -27.84
CA LEU A 58 37.49 -42.21 -26.85
C LEU A 58 37.33 -40.79 -27.42
N ALA A 59 37.76 -40.55 -28.66
CA ALA A 59 37.58 -39.27 -29.33
C ALA A 59 36.09 -38.92 -29.52
N SER A 60 35.28 -39.91 -29.90
CA SER A 60 33.82 -39.74 -30.06
C SER A 60 33.13 -39.40 -28.73
N GLN A 61 33.54 -40.06 -27.64
CA GLN A 61 33.05 -39.80 -26.28
C GLN A 61 33.46 -38.40 -25.81
N SER A 62 34.72 -38.00 -26.00
CA SER A 62 35.20 -36.66 -25.68
C SER A 62 34.42 -35.57 -26.41
N LYS A 63 34.12 -35.78 -27.70
CA LYS A 63 33.29 -34.86 -28.50
C LYS A 63 31.88 -34.75 -27.95
N LYS A 64 31.26 -35.87 -27.57
CA LYS A 64 29.93 -35.88 -26.93
C LYS A 64 29.95 -35.15 -25.59
N LEU A 65 30.94 -35.41 -24.74
CA LEU A 65 31.07 -34.78 -23.41
C LEU A 65 31.29 -33.28 -23.51
N LYS A 66 32.09 -32.81 -24.48
CA LYS A 66 32.25 -31.38 -24.78
C LYS A 66 30.94 -30.72 -25.19
N LYS A 67 30.13 -31.40 -25.99
CA LYS A 67 28.81 -30.90 -26.39
C LYS A 67 27.87 -30.82 -25.17
N GLU A 68 27.77 -31.88 -24.37
CA GLU A 68 26.95 -31.90 -23.16
C GLU A 68 27.37 -30.81 -22.15
N LEU A 69 28.68 -30.59 -21.98
CA LEU A 69 29.20 -29.50 -21.15
C LEU A 69 28.80 -28.11 -21.69
N SER A 70 28.84 -27.92 -23.00
CA SER A 70 28.39 -26.69 -23.65
C SER A 70 26.90 -26.46 -23.42
N ASP A 71 26.08 -27.49 -23.59
CA ASP A 71 24.63 -27.43 -23.38
C ASP A 71 24.29 -27.16 -21.89
N ALA A 72 25.03 -27.77 -20.96
CA ALA A 72 24.89 -27.50 -19.52
C ALA A 72 25.26 -26.06 -19.16
N ARG A 73 26.34 -25.51 -19.74
CA ARG A 73 26.73 -24.10 -19.54
C ARG A 73 25.66 -23.14 -20.05
N ARG A 74 25.07 -23.43 -21.21
CA ARG A 74 23.97 -22.66 -21.76
C ARG A 74 22.75 -22.71 -20.83
N THR A 75 22.39 -23.90 -20.36
CA THR A 75 21.27 -24.08 -19.42
C THR A 75 21.50 -23.31 -18.12
N LEU A 76 22.71 -23.34 -17.58
CA LEU A 76 23.08 -22.58 -16.38
C LEU A 76 22.93 -21.07 -16.60
N ALA A 77 23.38 -20.55 -17.75
CA ALA A 77 23.22 -19.14 -18.09
C ALA A 77 21.74 -18.72 -18.21
N GLU A 78 20.90 -19.57 -18.81
CA GLU A 78 19.45 -19.36 -18.90
C GLU A 78 18.79 -19.35 -17.51
N VAL A 79 19.18 -20.27 -16.63
CA VAL A 79 18.70 -20.31 -15.23
C VAL A 79 19.11 -19.05 -14.48
N GLN A 80 20.35 -18.59 -14.62
CA GLN A 80 20.83 -17.34 -14.01
C GLN A 80 20.03 -16.13 -14.49
N GLN A 81 19.73 -16.03 -15.78
CA GLN A 81 18.90 -14.94 -16.31
C GLN A 81 17.47 -14.98 -15.78
N ARG A 82 16.87 -16.18 -15.68
CA ARG A 82 15.53 -16.35 -15.11
C ARG A 82 15.48 -16.02 -13.61
N ALA A 83 16.56 -16.32 -12.87
CA ALA A 83 16.64 -16.05 -11.43
C ALA A 83 16.87 -14.56 -11.11
N LYS A 84 17.53 -13.82 -12.01
CA LYS A 84 17.86 -12.39 -11.85
C LYS A 84 16.70 -11.50 -11.37
N PRO A 85 15.50 -11.49 -11.99
CA PRO A 85 14.40 -10.64 -11.53
C PRO A 85 13.96 -10.95 -10.09
N TYR A 86 14.01 -12.21 -9.66
CA TYR A 86 13.68 -12.57 -8.28
C TYR A 86 14.74 -12.08 -7.29
N LEU A 87 16.02 -12.19 -7.64
CA LEU A 87 17.12 -11.66 -6.84
C LEU A 87 17.08 -10.13 -6.75
N ASP A 88 16.72 -9.45 -7.84
CA ASP A 88 16.55 -7.99 -7.88
C ASP A 88 15.39 -7.53 -6.97
N ILE A 89 14.27 -8.28 -6.96
CA ILE A 89 13.15 -8.06 -6.03
C ILE A 89 13.63 -8.22 -4.58
N ILE A 90 14.29 -9.34 -4.25
CA ILE A 90 14.80 -9.60 -2.90
C ILE A 90 15.73 -8.47 -2.45
N ASN A 91 16.65 -8.03 -3.31
CA ASN A 91 17.54 -6.91 -3.02
C ASN A 91 16.81 -5.57 -2.84
N LYS A 92 15.74 -5.31 -3.61
CA LYS A 92 14.93 -4.09 -3.49
C LYS A 92 14.16 -4.02 -2.18
N TYR A 93 13.66 -5.16 -1.69
CA TYR A 93 12.94 -5.25 -0.41
C TYR A 93 13.87 -5.38 0.80
N ASN A 94 15.11 -5.86 0.61
CA ASN A 94 16.21 -5.70 1.57
C ASN A 94 16.76 -4.27 1.60
N ASN A 95 15.87 -3.27 1.61
CA ASN A 95 16.26 -1.88 1.81
C ASN A 95 16.45 -1.64 3.31
N PRO A 96 17.69 -1.41 3.81
CA PRO A 96 17.94 -1.21 5.24
C PRO A 96 17.27 0.06 5.81
N ASN A 97 16.69 0.91 4.96
CA ASN A 97 16.00 2.14 5.33
C ASN A 97 14.48 2.11 5.11
N LEU A 98 13.89 0.97 4.72
CA LEU A 98 12.44 0.88 4.48
C LEU A 98 11.64 1.22 5.74
N THR A 99 12.09 0.75 6.90
CA THR A 99 11.48 1.09 8.21
C THR A 99 11.53 2.58 8.47
N LYS A 100 12.69 3.24 8.26
CA LYS A 100 12.82 4.69 8.44
C LYS A 100 11.92 5.49 7.50
N GLN A 101 11.82 5.07 6.23
CA GLN A 101 10.92 5.72 5.27
C GLN A 101 9.45 5.52 5.65
N PHE A 102 9.09 4.35 6.15
CA PHE A 102 7.75 4.07 6.65
C PHE A 102 7.44 4.94 7.88
N ASP A 103 8.34 4.98 8.86
CA ASP A 103 8.19 5.80 10.06
C ASP A 103 8.08 7.30 9.72
N GLU A 104 8.83 7.78 8.71
CA GLU A 104 8.73 9.17 8.24
C GLU A 104 7.36 9.48 7.61
N GLN A 105 6.76 8.52 6.90
CA GLN A 105 5.41 8.68 6.35
C GLN A 105 4.34 8.65 7.44
N ILE A 106 4.48 7.77 8.45
CA ILE A 106 3.59 7.72 9.60
C ILE A 106 3.63 9.05 10.35
N PHE A 107 4.83 9.59 10.63
CA PHE A 107 5.00 10.87 11.30
C PHE A 107 4.34 12.04 10.55
N LYS A 108 4.46 12.09 9.21
CA LYS A 108 3.77 13.09 8.38
C LYS A 108 2.26 12.97 8.47
N LEU A 109 1.74 11.74 8.58
CA LEU A 109 0.31 11.47 8.71
C LEU A 109 -0.21 11.98 10.07
N GLU A 110 0.49 11.66 11.15
CA GLU A 110 0.17 12.09 12.52
C GLU A 110 0.11 13.62 12.61
N GLN A 111 1.13 14.33 12.10
CA GLN A 111 1.11 15.80 12.10
C GLN A 111 -0.06 16.40 11.34
N ASN A 112 -0.48 15.79 10.22
CA ASN A 112 -1.62 16.27 9.46
C ASN A 112 -2.93 16.07 10.24
N PHE A 113 -3.07 14.93 10.93
CA PHE A 113 -4.23 14.68 11.79
C PHE A 113 -4.29 15.68 12.95
N ASP A 114 -3.18 15.93 13.63
CA ASP A 114 -3.12 16.89 14.74
C ASP A 114 -3.52 18.29 14.27
N ARG A 115 -2.97 18.76 13.14
CA ARG A 115 -3.34 20.07 12.55
C ARG A 115 -4.83 20.14 12.20
N GLN A 116 -5.40 19.08 11.64
CA GLN A 116 -6.82 19.05 11.31
C GLN A 116 -7.69 19.06 12.57
N LEU A 117 -7.28 18.35 13.61
CA LEU A 117 -7.97 18.30 14.89
C LEU A 117 -7.94 19.69 15.57
N GLU A 118 -6.77 20.33 15.64
CA GLU A 118 -6.62 21.69 16.17
C GLU A 118 -7.50 22.70 15.42
N HIS A 119 -7.51 22.64 14.08
CA HIS A 119 -8.36 23.49 13.27
C HIS A 119 -9.86 23.26 13.56
N HIS A 120 -10.26 22.01 13.75
CA HIS A 120 -11.65 21.69 14.09
C HIS A 120 -12.05 22.20 15.49
N ILE A 121 -11.15 22.06 16.47
CA ILE A 121 -11.35 22.60 17.82
C ILE A 121 -11.52 24.12 17.76
N PHE A 122 -10.62 24.81 17.05
CA PHE A 122 -10.70 26.26 16.86
C PHE A 122 -12.03 26.70 16.23
N LEU A 123 -12.49 26.01 15.19
CA LEU A 123 -13.78 26.29 14.56
C LEU A 123 -14.97 26.04 15.50
N ASN A 124 -14.89 25.06 16.39
CA ASN A 124 -15.92 24.82 17.40
C ASN A 124 -15.98 25.96 18.42
N GLU A 125 -14.82 26.42 18.90
CA GLU A 125 -14.74 27.55 19.82
C GLU A 125 -15.31 28.83 19.20
N GLN A 126 -14.99 29.11 17.92
CA GLN A 126 -15.57 30.24 17.19
C GLN A 126 -17.10 30.14 17.10
N ARG A 127 -17.63 28.98 16.71
CA ARG A 127 -19.09 28.76 16.64
C ARG A 127 -19.77 28.91 18.00
N GLU A 128 -19.11 28.48 19.08
CA GLU A 128 -19.63 28.67 20.44
C GLU A 128 -19.67 30.13 20.85
N GLN A 129 -18.62 30.89 20.55
CA GLN A 129 -18.59 32.33 20.79
C GLN A 129 -19.67 33.06 19.98
N GLU A 130 -19.85 32.73 18.70
CA GLU A 130 -20.91 33.29 17.87
C GLU A 130 -22.30 33.00 18.44
N ARG A 131 -22.57 31.75 18.85
CA ARG A 131 -23.84 31.38 19.49
C ARG A 131 -24.08 32.17 20.77
N PHE A 132 -23.04 32.36 21.57
CA PHE A 132 -23.13 33.13 22.80
C PHE A 132 -23.41 34.61 22.53
N ASN A 133 -22.75 35.20 21.52
CA ASN A 133 -22.98 36.58 21.10
C ASN A 133 -24.41 36.77 20.58
N GLN A 134 -24.89 35.88 19.70
CA GLN A 134 -26.28 35.89 19.22
C GLN A 134 -27.29 35.79 20.37
N GLN A 135 -27.02 34.94 21.36
CA GLN A 135 -27.89 34.82 22.53
C GLN A 135 -27.91 36.11 23.37
N ARG A 136 -26.77 36.78 23.54
CA ARG A 136 -26.71 38.08 24.22
C ARG A 136 -27.49 39.15 23.46
N GLU A 137 -27.29 39.24 22.14
CA GLU A 137 -28.00 40.18 21.28
C GLU A 137 -29.52 39.99 21.35
N LEU A 138 -29.99 38.74 21.30
CA LEU A 138 -31.42 38.42 21.44
C LEU A 138 -31.97 38.88 22.81
N ARG A 139 -31.24 38.65 23.90
CA ARG A 139 -31.64 39.10 25.23
C ARG A 139 -31.72 40.62 25.33
N GLU A 140 -30.78 41.32 24.71
CA GLU A 140 -30.76 42.78 24.71
C GLU A 140 -31.94 43.33 23.89
N GLN A 141 -32.23 42.75 22.72
CA GLN A 141 -33.41 43.11 21.91
C GLN A 141 -34.71 42.90 22.70
N LEU A 142 -34.87 41.76 23.37
CA LEU A 142 -36.04 41.50 24.21
C LEU A 142 -36.16 42.50 25.37
N ARG A 143 -35.04 42.91 25.97
CA ARG A 143 -35.04 43.92 27.03
C ARG A 143 -35.54 45.26 26.50
N ILE A 144 -35.03 45.70 25.35
CA ILE A 144 -35.44 46.94 24.68
C ILE A 144 -36.92 46.89 24.30
N GLU A 145 -37.39 45.78 23.72
CA GLU A 145 -38.81 45.60 23.34
C GLU A 145 -39.73 45.68 24.57
N GLN A 146 -39.36 45.03 25.67
CA GLN A 146 -40.11 45.10 26.93
C GLN A 146 -40.14 46.52 27.49
N GLU A 147 -39.03 47.25 27.41
CA GLU A 147 -38.93 48.63 27.87
C GLU A 147 -39.81 49.57 27.04
N GLN A 148 -39.78 49.44 25.70
CA GLN A 148 -40.67 50.19 24.80
C GLN A 148 -42.15 49.89 25.07
N LYS A 149 -42.50 48.61 25.28
CA LYS A 149 -43.88 48.22 25.59
C LYS A 149 -44.36 48.79 26.92
N LYS A 150 -43.49 48.86 27.94
CA LYS A 150 -43.80 49.51 29.22
C LYS A 150 -44.05 51.01 29.04
N GLN A 151 -43.21 51.70 28.28
CA GLN A 151 -43.38 53.12 28.00
C GLN A 151 -44.70 53.41 27.28
N LEU A 152 -45.04 52.61 26.25
CA LEU A 152 -46.33 52.73 25.55
C LEU A 152 -47.52 52.48 26.47
N ALA A 153 -47.47 51.44 27.31
CA ALA A 153 -48.53 51.13 28.26
C ALA A 153 -48.71 52.22 29.33
N GLU A 154 -47.62 52.87 29.75
CA GLU A 154 -47.65 53.98 30.69
C GLU A 154 -48.24 55.25 30.05
N GLN A 155 -47.87 55.56 28.80
CA GLN A 155 -48.50 56.65 28.03
C GLN A 155 -50.00 56.42 27.85
N GLU A 156 -50.42 55.22 27.47
CA GLU A 156 -51.84 54.88 27.30
C GLU A 156 -52.63 55.03 28.61
N ARG A 157 -52.02 54.68 29.76
CA ARG A 157 -52.62 54.90 31.09
C ARG A 157 -52.79 56.39 31.38
N GLN A 158 -51.75 57.19 31.18
CA GLN A 158 -51.81 58.64 31.39
C GLN A 158 -52.87 59.31 30.51
N GLU A 159 -52.98 58.91 29.24
CA GLU A 159 -54.02 59.42 28.34
C GLU A 159 -55.43 59.03 28.81
N LYS A 160 -55.64 57.77 29.21
CA LYS A 160 -56.92 57.30 29.77
C LYS A 160 -57.31 58.07 31.03
N GLU A 161 -56.36 58.33 31.93
CA GLU A 161 -56.59 59.14 33.13
C GLU A 161 -56.95 60.58 32.79
N ARG A 162 -56.24 61.19 31.84
CA ARG A 162 -56.54 62.54 31.34
C ARG A 162 -57.95 62.62 30.73
N LEU A 163 -58.31 61.65 29.88
CA LEU A 163 -59.64 61.55 29.27
C LEU A 163 -60.74 61.37 30.33
N ALA A 164 -60.51 60.49 31.32
CA ALA A 164 -61.44 60.27 32.42
C ALA A 164 -61.63 61.54 33.27
N PHE A 165 -60.56 62.29 33.52
CA PHE A 165 -60.62 63.57 34.22
C PHE A 165 -61.45 64.61 33.46
N LEU A 166 -61.21 64.78 32.16
CA LEU A 166 -62.00 65.70 31.32
C LEU A 166 -63.48 65.32 31.32
N ARG A 167 -63.80 64.02 31.19
CA ARG A 167 -65.18 63.53 31.23
C ARG A 167 -65.87 63.81 32.57
N ARG A 168 -65.16 63.67 33.70
CA ARG A 168 -65.68 64.05 35.03
C ARG A 168 -65.96 65.55 35.11
N GLN A 169 -65.05 66.38 34.60
CA GLN A 169 -65.22 67.83 34.58
C GLN A 169 -66.45 68.26 33.76
N GLU A 170 -66.69 67.62 32.61
CA GLU A 170 -67.90 67.86 31.80
C GLU A 170 -69.18 67.47 32.55
N LEU A 171 -69.20 66.31 33.20
CA LEU A 171 -70.34 65.86 34.01
C LEU A 171 -70.62 66.78 35.20
N GLU A 172 -69.59 67.30 35.86
CA GLU A 172 -69.75 68.30 36.92
C GLU A 172 -70.33 69.62 36.41
N LYS A 173 -69.92 70.09 35.23
CA LYS A 173 -70.52 71.27 34.58
C LYS A 173 -71.99 71.03 34.26
N GLN A 174 -72.34 69.84 33.75
CA GLN A 174 -73.73 69.47 33.48
C GLN A 174 -74.56 69.44 34.78
N ARG A 175 -74.05 68.85 35.87
CA ARG A 175 -74.72 68.86 37.19
C ARG A 175 -74.91 70.25 37.77
N LYS A 176 -73.99 71.20 37.53
CA LYS A 176 -74.15 72.61 37.95
C LYS A 176 -75.17 73.37 37.11
N ASN A 177 -75.43 72.93 35.87
CA ASN A 177 -76.40 73.53 34.95
C ASN A 177 -77.77 72.81 34.97
N GLU A 178 -77.93 71.74 35.76
CA GLU A 178 -79.22 71.11 35.99
C GLU A 178 -80.11 72.05 36.83
N PRO A 179 -81.38 72.29 36.45
CA PRO A 179 -82.29 73.07 37.26
C PRO A 179 -82.47 72.37 38.61
N LYS A 180 -82.34 73.10 39.73
CA LYS A 180 -82.66 72.58 41.08
C LYS A 180 -84.07 71.97 41.04
N LYS A 181 -84.16 70.65 41.20
CA LYS A 181 -85.45 70.00 41.46
C LYS A 181 -86.02 70.59 42.76
N PRO A 182 -87.33 70.88 42.82
CA PRO A 182 -87.95 71.33 44.05
C PRO A 182 -87.83 70.22 45.11
N ASP A 183 -87.50 70.61 46.35
CA ASP A 183 -87.50 69.73 47.51
C ASP A 183 -88.88 69.08 47.65
N ASN A 184 -88.93 67.77 47.48
CA ASN A 184 -90.04 66.96 47.97
C ASN A 184 -89.48 66.09 49.08
N SER A 185 -89.48 66.65 50.28
CA SER A 185 -89.44 65.90 51.53
C SER A 185 -90.64 64.96 51.55
N ASN A 186 -90.40 63.65 51.55
CA ASN A 186 -91.40 62.70 51.97
C ASN A 186 -90.72 61.66 52.86
N ASP A 187 -90.67 62.00 54.15
CA ASP A 187 -90.48 61.04 55.24
C ASP A 187 -91.49 59.91 55.06
N ASN A 188 -91.01 58.68 55.13
CA ASN A 188 -91.84 57.58 55.60
C ASN A 188 -90.92 56.60 56.33
N ASP A 189 -90.91 56.75 57.65
CA ASP A 189 -90.56 55.72 58.61
C ASP A 189 -91.36 54.45 58.30
N TYR A 190 -90.66 53.33 58.12
CA TYR A 190 -91.27 52.02 58.22
C TYR A 190 -90.29 51.03 58.87
N SER A 191 -90.35 50.95 60.20
CA SER A 191 -89.96 49.75 60.96
C SER A 191 -90.97 48.64 60.68
N PRO A 192 -90.51 47.38 60.56
CA PRO A 192 -91.19 46.33 61.32
C PRO A 192 -90.25 45.26 61.91
N SER A 193 -90.43 45.10 63.23
CA SER A 193 -90.47 43.89 64.08
C SER A 193 -89.42 42.79 63.93
#